data_AF-A0A0P9D9N0-F1
#
_entry.id   AF-A0A0P9D9N0-F1
#
_cell.length_a   1.000
_cell.length_b   1.000
_cell.length_c   1.000
_cell.angle_alpha   90.00
_cell.angle_beta   90.00
_cell.angle_gamma   90.00
#
_symmetry.space_group_name_H-M   'P 1'
#
loop_
_entity.id
_entity.type
_entity.pdbx_description
1 polymer ?
#
loop_
_entity_poly.entity_id
_entity_poly.type
_entity_poly.pdbx_seq_one_letter_code
_entity_poly.pdbx_strand_id
1 'polypeptide(L)'
;MANVFTRAETFIWNNARLLERRLFAFHFRGGSREDVLAALRAYQNQDGGFGQALEPDIRCPDSQPVPVQHALEMLDAVGPDAAMIGRACDFLATITTAEGGVPFVLPTAQPYPHAPWWETGDNPPAALNPTAALAGLLHKIGFAHPWPTPATAFCWARIAALHPGAMHNL
;
A
#
# COMPACT_ATOMS: atom_id res chain seq x y z
N MET A 1 -28.59 -25.08 -0.14
CA MET A 1 -27.52 -24.37 0.60
C MET A 1 -26.86 -23.37 -0.35
N ALA A 2 -26.63 -22.13 0.09
CA ALA A 2 -25.84 -21.18 -0.70
C ALA A 2 -24.43 -21.75 -0.93
N ASN A 3 -23.92 -21.69 -2.17
CA ASN A 3 -22.58 -22.17 -2.47
C ASN A 3 -21.51 -21.25 -1.84
N VAL A 4 -20.25 -21.68 -1.89
CA VAL A 4 -19.13 -20.94 -1.28
C VAL A 4 -19.05 -19.49 -1.78
N PHE A 5 -19.28 -19.27 -3.08
CA PHE A 5 -19.24 -17.94 -3.68
C PHE A 5 -20.34 -17.03 -3.12
N THR A 6 -21.60 -17.47 -3.08
CA THR A 6 -22.71 -16.68 -2.53
C THR A 6 -22.51 -16.35 -1.05
N ARG A 7 -21.90 -17.26 -0.27
CA ARG A 7 -21.56 -17.01 1.14
C ARG A 7 -20.47 -15.94 1.26
N ALA A 8 -19.42 -16.01 0.43
CA ALA A 8 -18.36 -15.01 0.41
C ALA A 8 -18.89 -13.63 0.01
N GLU A 9 -19.70 -13.56 -1.05
CA GLU A 9 -20.36 -12.31 -1.45
C GLU A 9 -21.19 -11.69 -0.32
N THR A 10 -22.04 -12.50 0.33
CA THR A 10 -22.86 -12.05 1.46
C THR A 10 -21.98 -11.49 2.58
N PHE A 11 -20.83 -12.12 2.86
CA PHE A 11 -19.89 -11.64 3.86
C PHE A 11 -19.30 -10.27 3.48
N ILE A 12 -18.88 -10.07 2.22
CA ILE A 12 -18.35 -8.78 1.76
C ILE A 12 -19.44 -7.70 1.86
N TRP A 13 -20.68 -7.99 1.46
CA TRP A 13 -21.76 -6.99 1.47
C TRP A 13 -22.15 -6.57 2.88
N ASN A 14 -22.05 -7.48 3.84
CA ASN A 14 -22.39 -7.21 5.23
C ASN A 14 -21.25 -6.53 6.02
N ASN A 15 -19.98 -6.86 5.73
CA ASN A 15 -18.87 -6.52 6.63
C ASN A 15 -17.79 -5.64 6.01
N ALA A 16 -17.57 -5.71 4.69
CA ALA A 16 -16.45 -5.00 4.08
C ALA A 16 -16.73 -3.49 3.97
N ARG A 17 -15.67 -2.68 3.84
CA ARG A 17 -15.82 -1.23 3.60
C ARG A 17 -16.29 -1.00 2.16
N LEU A 18 -16.69 0.23 1.86
CA LEU A 18 -17.14 0.58 0.51
C LEU A 18 -16.09 0.25 -0.55
N LEU A 19 -14.80 0.47 -0.26
CA LEU A 19 -13.70 0.20 -1.18
C LEU A 19 -13.65 -1.28 -1.61
N GLU A 20 -13.62 -2.21 -0.65
CA GLU A 20 -13.63 -3.65 -0.96
C GLU A 20 -14.93 -4.07 -1.65
N ARG A 21 -16.07 -3.44 -1.32
CA ARG A 21 -17.32 -3.71 -2.02
C ARG A 21 -17.25 -3.33 -3.49
N ARG A 22 -16.64 -2.18 -3.81
CA ARG A 22 -16.42 -1.74 -5.20
C ARG A 22 -15.43 -2.66 -5.92
N LEU A 23 -14.34 -3.06 -5.25
CA LEU A 23 -13.35 -3.96 -5.84
C LEU A 23 -13.96 -5.35 -6.13
N PHE A 24 -14.76 -5.90 -5.21
CA PHE A 24 -15.51 -7.14 -5.46
C PHE A 24 -16.48 -6.98 -6.63
N ALA A 25 -17.24 -5.89 -6.67
CA ALA A 25 -18.19 -5.65 -7.75
C ALA A 25 -17.49 -5.55 -9.12
N PHE A 26 -16.32 -4.90 -9.18
CA PHE A 26 -15.48 -4.84 -10.38
C PHE A 26 -15.09 -6.23 -10.87
N HIS A 27 -14.58 -7.10 -9.99
CA HIS A 27 -14.12 -8.44 -10.39
C HIS A 27 -15.25 -9.43 -10.71
N PHE A 28 -16.40 -9.33 -10.02
CA PHE A 28 -17.38 -10.42 -10.05
C PHE A 28 -18.80 -10.03 -10.47
N ARG A 29 -19.11 -8.73 -10.54
CA ARG A 29 -20.47 -8.22 -10.79
C ARG A 29 -20.56 -7.20 -11.91
N GLY A 30 -19.50 -7.07 -12.72
CA GLY A 30 -19.47 -6.10 -13.83
C GLY A 30 -19.47 -4.65 -13.36
N GLY A 31 -19.00 -4.39 -12.15
CA GLY A 31 -18.78 -3.03 -11.64
C GLY A 31 -17.70 -2.30 -12.44
N SER A 32 -17.75 -0.97 -12.42
CA SER A 32 -16.82 -0.13 -13.18
C SER A 32 -15.50 0.08 -12.43
N ARG A 33 -14.38 0.31 -13.14
CA ARG A 33 -13.13 0.72 -12.48
C ARG A 33 -13.30 2.10 -11.83
N GLU A 34 -14.14 2.95 -12.41
CA GLU A 34 -14.41 4.31 -11.97
C GLU A 34 -15.01 4.33 -10.56
N ASP A 35 -15.87 3.36 -10.22
CA ASP A 35 -16.42 3.20 -8.86
C ASP A 35 -15.32 2.89 -7.83
N VAL A 36 -14.35 2.05 -8.20
CA VAL A 36 -13.20 1.71 -7.34
C VAL A 36 -12.31 2.93 -7.17
N LEU A 37 -11.96 3.61 -8.27
CA LEU A 37 -11.13 4.81 -8.23
C LEU A 37 -11.79 5.93 -7.41
N ALA A 38 -13.11 6.11 -7.53
CA ALA A 38 -13.84 7.11 -6.73
C ALA A 38 -13.76 6.81 -5.22
N ALA A 39 -13.90 5.55 -4.82
CA ALA A 39 -13.74 5.15 -3.42
C ALA A 39 -12.27 5.29 -2.94
N LEU A 40 -11.31 4.87 -3.76
CA LEU A 40 -9.88 4.94 -3.42
C LEU A 40 -9.37 6.37 -3.26
N ARG A 41 -9.87 7.33 -4.07
CA ARG A 41 -9.51 8.76 -3.97
C ARG A 41 -9.70 9.33 -2.56
N ALA A 42 -10.69 8.86 -1.81
CA ALA A 42 -10.95 9.33 -0.45
C ALA A 42 -9.83 8.98 0.55
N TYR A 43 -8.93 8.05 0.19
CA TYR A 43 -7.78 7.65 0.99
C TYR A 43 -6.49 8.38 0.62
N GLN A 44 -6.44 9.11 -0.52
CA GLN A 44 -5.25 9.86 -0.93
C GLN A 44 -5.24 11.24 -0.27
N ASN A 45 -4.24 11.51 0.57
CA ASN A 45 -4.10 12.77 1.29
C ASN A 45 -3.55 13.88 0.37
N GLN A 46 -3.49 15.12 0.87
CA GLN A 46 -3.02 16.28 0.11
C GLN A 46 -1.55 16.18 -0.31
N ASP A 47 -0.72 15.55 0.51
CA ASP A 47 0.70 15.29 0.23
C ASP A 47 0.93 14.25 -0.88
N GLY A 48 -0.12 13.56 -1.34
CA GLY A 48 -0.06 12.55 -2.39
C GLY A 48 0.05 11.12 -1.89
N GLY A 49 0.37 10.93 -0.61
CA GLY A 49 0.38 9.62 0.03
C GLY A 49 -1.02 9.12 0.37
N PHE A 50 -1.07 7.94 1.00
CA PHE A 50 -2.32 7.28 1.37
C PHE A 50 -2.36 7.00 2.87
N GLY A 51 -3.53 7.19 3.47
CA GLY A 51 -3.76 7.00 4.90
C GLY A 51 -5.19 6.57 5.16
N GLN A 52 -5.87 7.24 6.10
CA GLN A 52 -7.31 7.07 6.37
C GLN A 52 -7.72 5.61 6.67
N ALA A 53 -6.84 4.87 7.33
CA ALA A 53 -7.00 3.44 7.59
C ALA A 53 -7.20 2.59 6.32
N LEU A 54 -6.55 2.93 5.19
CA LEU A 54 -6.59 2.13 3.97
C LEU A 54 -6.13 0.68 4.23
N GLU A 55 -4.97 0.53 4.87
CA GLU A 55 -4.57 -0.69 5.58
C GLU A 55 -5.39 -0.75 6.89
N PRO A 56 -6.32 -1.72 7.05
CA PRO A 56 -7.25 -1.74 8.18
C PRO A 56 -6.59 -1.89 9.56
N ASP A 57 -5.38 -2.43 9.65
CA ASP A 57 -4.69 -2.65 10.94
C ASP A 57 -4.00 -1.39 11.49
N ILE A 58 -4.00 -0.29 10.75
CA ILE A 58 -3.48 1.02 11.17
C ILE A 58 -4.56 2.10 11.01
N ARG A 59 -5.01 2.72 12.10
CA ARG A 59 -6.07 3.75 12.06
C ARG A 59 -5.56 5.17 11.80
N CYS A 60 -4.29 5.32 11.48
CA CYS A 60 -3.65 6.59 11.17
C CYS A 60 -4.33 7.27 9.95
N PRO A 61 -4.74 8.54 10.06
CA PRO A 61 -5.26 9.31 8.94
C PRO A 61 -4.14 9.80 8.02
N ASP A 62 -2.93 10.00 8.54
CA ASP A 62 -1.79 10.52 7.80
C ASP A 62 -1.25 9.50 6.80
N SER A 63 -0.47 10.00 5.84
CA SER A 63 0.09 9.18 4.79
C SER A 63 1.14 8.21 5.33
N GLN A 64 1.08 6.94 4.90
CA GLN A 64 1.95 5.87 5.36
C GLN A 64 2.43 4.98 4.19
N PRO A 65 3.64 4.40 4.26
CA PRO A 65 4.21 3.55 3.22
C PRO A 65 3.33 2.36 2.81
N VAL A 66 2.81 1.59 3.77
CA VAL A 66 2.03 0.38 3.47
C VAL A 66 0.64 0.69 2.89
N PRO A 67 -0.10 1.71 3.36
CA PRO A 67 -1.25 2.24 2.64
C PRO A 67 -0.95 2.63 1.18
N VAL A 68 0.22 3.21 0.87
CA VAL A 68 0.59 3.48 -0.54
C VAL A 68 0.73 2.16 -1.32
N GLN A 69 1.30 1.12 -0.73
CA GLN A 69 1.35 -0.21 -1.35
C GLN A 69 -0.07 -0.73 -1.66
N HIS A 70 -0.99 -0.68 -0.69
CA HIS A 70 -2.39 -1.10 -0.89
C HIS A 70 -3.06 -0.34 -2.04
N ALA A 71 -2.82 0.96 -2.14
CA ALA A 71 -3.35 1.76 -3.24
C ALA A 71 -2.78 1.31 -4.59
N LEU A 72 -1.47 1.07 -4.69
CA LEU A 72 -0.84 0.58 -5.92
C LEU A 72 -1.31 -0.82 -6.31
N GLU A 73 -1.55 -1.72 -5.36
CA GLU A 73 -2.13 -3.05 -5.62
C GLU A 73 -3.53 -2.94 -6.23
N MET A 74 -4.37 -2.03 -5.71
CA MET A 74 -5.69 -1.78 -6.28
C MET A 74 -5.60 -1.16 -7.68
N LEU A 75 -4.69 -0.21 -7.90
CA LEU A 75 -4.48 0.41 -9.21
C LEU A 75 -3.92 -0.57 -10.23
N ASP A 76 -3.07 -1.51 -9.82
CA ASP A 76 -2.64 -2.62 -10.66
C ASP A 76 -3.81 -3.54 -11.02
N ALA A 77 -4.70 -3.84 -10.06
CA ALA A 77 -5.85 -4.73 -10.26
C ALA A 77 -6.94 -4.15 -11.19
N VAL A 78 -7.23 -2.85 -11.07
CA VAL A 78 -8.35 -2.20 -11.81
C VAL A 78 -7.90 -1.32 -12.99
N GLY A 79 -6.59 -1.13 -13.13
CA GLY A 79 -5.97 -0.31 -14.15
C GLY A 79 -5.43 1.02 -13.60
N PRO A 80 -4.23 1.44 -14.03
CA PRO A 80 -3.50 2.55 -13.42
C PRO A 80 -4.20 3.90 -13.60
N ASP A 81 -4.08 4.77 -12.59
CA ASP A 81 -4.43 6.18 -12.64
C ASP A 81 -3.14 7.00 -12.50
N ALA A 82 -2.67 7.57 -13.61
CA ALA A 82 -1.37 8.23 -13.66
C ALA A 82 -1.22 9.39 -12.66
N ALA A 83 -2.31 10.10 -12.37
CA ALA A 83 -2.29 11.23 -11.43
C ALA A 83 -2.15 10.73 -9.98
N MET A 84 -2.89 9.68 -9.59
CA MET A 84 -2.76 9.09 -8.26
C MET A 84 -1.36 8.48 -8.06
N ILE A 85 -0.85 7.76 -9.06
CA ILE A 85 0.47 7.09 -8.98
C ILE A 85 1.59 8.13 -8.91
N GLY A 86 1.55 9.17 -9.75
CA GLY A 86 2.55 10.23 -9.73
C GLY A 86 2.65 10.90 -8.35
N ARG A 87 1.51 11.31 -7.79
CA ARG A 87 1.45 11.92 -6.45
C ARG A 87 1.90 10.97 -5.34
N ALA A 88 1.59 9.68 -5.46
CA ALA A 88 2.09 8.68 -4.53
C ALA A 88 3.62 8.57 -4.59
N CYS A 89 4.20 8.62 -5.80
CA CYS A 89 5.64 8.59 -5.97
C CYS A 89 6.32 9.88 -5.45
N ASP A 90 5.68 11.04 -5.61
CA ASP A 90 6.15 12.31 -5.04
C ASP A 90 6.21 12.21 -3.50
N PHE A 91 5.14 11.71 -2.87
CA PHE A 91 5.11 11.46 -1.43
C PHE A 91 6.20 10.48 -1.00
N LEU A 92 6.33 9.34 -1.69
CA LEU A 92 7.33 8.33 -1.37
C LEU A 92 8.76 8.91 -1.42
N ALA A 93 9.04 9.83 -2.35
CA ALA A 93 10.33 10.51 -2.43
C ALA A 93 10.62 11.39 -1.20
N THR A 94 9.60 11.96 -0.55
CA THR A 94 9.79 12.77 0.66
C THR A 94 10.14 11.95 1.90
N ILE A 95 9.82 10.65 1.91
CA ILE A 95 10.01 9.75 3.06
C ILE A 95 11.08 8.68 2.81
N THR A 96 11.72 8.69 1.64
CA THR A 96 12.85 7.80 1.34
C THR A 96 14.03 8.13 2.22
N THR A 97 14.57 7.12 2.89
CA THR A 97 15.75 7.26 3.74
C THR A 97 17.02 7.36 2.89
N ALA A 98 18.15 7.70 3.52
CA ALA A 98 19.45 7.68 2.86
C ALA A 98 19.86 6.31 2.30
N GLU A 99 19.24 5.21 2.75
CA GLU A 99 19.45 3.86 2.22
C GLU A 99 18.78 3.64 0.86
N GLY A 100 17.84 4.51 0.45
CA GLY A 100 17.13 4.44 -0.82
C GLY A 100 15.77 3.75 -0.77
N GLY A 101 15.41 3.13 0.36
CA GLY A 101 14.07 2.59 0.62
C GLY A 101 13.22 3.48 1.51
N VAL A 102 12.00 3.05 1.81
CA VAL A 102 11.10 3.71 2.76
C VAL A 102 10.96 2.89 4.04
N PRO A 103 10.61 3.52 5.17
CA PRO A 103 10.23 2.81 6.38
C PRO A 103 9.05 1.86 6.19
N PHE A 104 8.89 0.89 7.08
CA PHE A 104 7.66 0.08 7.14
C PHE A 104 6.46 0.93 7.54
N VAL A 105 6.66 1.81 8.52
CA VAL A 105 5.65 2.73 9.07
C VAL A 105 6.35 3.98 9.58
N LEU A 106 5.69 5.13 9.47
CA LEU A 106 6.21 6.41 9.94
C LEU A 106 5.78 6.70 11.38
N PRO A 107 6.56 7.50 12.15
CA PRO A 107 6.23 7.84 13.54
C PRO A 107 4.85 8.51 13.71
N THR A 108 4.33 9.15 12.66
CA THR A 108 3.00 9.77 12.64
C THR A 108 1.85 8.77 12.85
N ALA A 109 2.11 7.47 12.74
CA ALA A 109 1.15 6.41 13.09
C ALA A 109 0.92 6.26 14.60
N GLN A 110 1.92 6.57 15.42
CA GLN A 110 1.96 6.27 16.86
C GLN A 110 0.76 6.81 17.66
N PRO A 111 0.24 8.03 17.40
CA PRO A 111 -0.88 8.57 18.18
C PRO A 111 -2.23 7.88 17.92
N TYR A 112 -2.32 7.00 16.93
CA TYR A 112 -3.58 6.41 16.47
C TYR A 112 -3.66 4.92 16.81
N PRO A 113 -4.87 4.34 16.99
CA PRO A 113 -4.99 2.90 17.21
C PRO A 113 -4.35 2.09 16.08
N HIS A 114 -3.50 1.14 16.41
CA HIS A 114 -2.85 0.25 15.46
C HIS A 114 -2.53 -1.10 16.11
N ALA A 115 -2.39 -2.14 15.30
CA ALA A 115 -1.89 -3.43 15.76
C ALA A 115 -0.41 -3.35 16.17
N PRO A 116 0.09 -4.20 17.09
CA PRO A 116 1.43 -4.05 17.70
C PRO A 116 2.61 -4.00 16.72
N TRP A 117 2.50 -4.63 15.55
CA TRP A 117 3.55 -4.62 14.53
C TRP A 117 3.69 -3.29 13.79
N TRP A 118 2.81 -2.31 14.03
CA TRP A 118 2.91 -0.95 13.49
C TRP A 118 3.65 0.02 14.42
N GLU A 119 4.12 -0.45 15.57
CA GLU A 119 4.96 0.37 16.47
C GLU A 119 6.30 0.68 15.81
N THR A 120 6.79 1.91 16.02
CA THR A 120 8.06 2.37 15.41
C THR A 120 8.76 3.46 16.23
N GLY A 121 10.08 3.53 16.15
CA GLY A 121 10.84 4.62 16.76
C GLY A 121 10.73 5.92 15.96
N ASP A 122 11.26 7.02 16.49
CA ASP A 122 11.18 8.35 15.87
C ASP A 122 11.90 8.45 14.51
N ASN A 123 12.89 7.59 14.27
CA ASN A 123 13.70 7.58 13.04
C ASN A 123 13.79 6.15 12.49
N PRO A 124 12.72 5.60 11.89
CA PRO A 124 12.73 4.24 11.41
C PRO A 124 13.66 4.08 10.19
N PRO A 125 14.39 2.95 10.09
CA PRO A 125 15.24 2.66 8.93
C PRO A 125 14.41 2.30 7.71
N ALA A 126 15.05 2.21 6.53
CA ALA A 126 14.38 1.63 5.39
C ALA A 126 14.14 0.12 5.58
N ALA A 127 12.98 -0.34 5.12
CA ALA A 127 12.55 -1.71 5.24
C ALA A 127 12.28 -2.33 3.86
N LEU A 128 12.57 -3.63 3.72
CA LEU A 128 12.25 -4.38 2.49
C LEU A 128 10.75 -4.39 2.23
N ASN A 129 9.95 -4.55 3.28
CA ASN A 129 8.51 -4.31 3.25
C ASN A 129 8.24 -2.88 3.74
N PRO A 130 7.55 -2.00 2.98
CA PRO A 130 6.89 -2.23 1.69
C PRO A 130 7.72 -1.88 0.45
N THR A 131 8.97 -1.43 0.60
CA THR A 131 9.78 -0.91 -0.53
C THR A 131 9.83 -1.85 -1.74
N ALA A 132 9.98 -3.16 -1.53
CA ALA A 132 10.04 -4.15 -2.60
C ALA A 132 8.70 -4.29 -3.35
N ALA A 133 7.58 -4.29 -2.63
CA ALA A 133 6.25 -4.35 -3.23
C ALA A 133 5.96 -3.07 -4.03
N LEU A 134 6.26 -1.90 -3.47
CA LEU A 134 6.11 -0.61 -4.13
C LEU A 134 6.92 -0.54 -5.43
N ALA A 135 8.21 -0.86 -5.38
CA ALA A 135 9.07 -0.86 -6.56
C ALA A 135 8.59 -1.89 -7.60
N GLY A 136 8.24 -3.11 -7.17
CA GLY A 136 7.74 -4.17 -8.04
C GLY A 136 6.45 -3.79 -8.76
N LEU A 137 5.49 -3.18 -8.06
CA LEU A 137 4.23 -2.70 -8.63
C LEU A 137 4.48 -1.58 -9.65
N LEU A 138 5.33 -0.61 -9.34
CA LEU A 138 5.65 0.49 -10.26
C LEU A 138 6.35 -0.01 -11.54
N HIS A 139 7.26 -0.98 -11.42
CA HIS A 139 7.87 -1.65 -12.57
C HIS A 139 6.85 -2.45 -13.39
N LYS A 140 5.96 -3.21 -12.73
CA LYS A 140 4.90 -3.96 -13.40
C LYS A 140 3.95 -3.04 -14.18
N ILE A 141 3.57 -1.92 -13.57
CA ILE A 141 2.71 -0.90 -14.21
C ILE A 141 3.45 -0.19 -15.35
N GLY A 142 4.77 -0.10 -15.29
CA GLY A 142 5.59 0.65 -16.26
C GLY A 142 5.45 2.17 -16.09
N PHE A 143 5.18 2.64 -14.87
CA PHE A 143 5.03 4.07 -14.60
C PHE A 143 6.39 4.77 -14.55
N ALA A 144 6.58 5.80 -15.37
CA ALA A 144 7.82 6.56 -15.42
C ALA A 144 7.90 7.57 -14.27
N HIS A 145 8.80 7.32 -13.32
CA HIS A 145 9.13 8.23 -12.23
C HIS A 145 10.59 7.98 -11.78
N PRO A 146 11.31 8.96 -11.18
CA PRO A 146 12.66 8.72 -10.65
C PRO A 146 12.70 7.77 -9.45
N TRP A 147 11.67 7.81 -8.59
CA TRP A 147 11.62 7.12 -7.28
C TRP A 147 11.87 5.60 -7.31
N PRO A 148 11.35 4.80 -8.27
CA PRO A 148 11.63 3.37 -8.33
C PRO A 148 13.12 3.01 -8.42
N THR A 149 13.97 3.90 -8.93
CA THR A 149 15.41 3.62 -9.13
C THR A 149 16.15 3.37 -7.80
N PRO A 150 16.20 4.34 -6.85
CA PRO A 150 16.83 4.09 -5.55
C PRO A 150 16.15 2.98 -4.76
N ALA A 151 14.82 2.87 -4.83
CA ALA A 151 14.07 1.81 -4.15
C ALA A 151 14.48 0.41 -4.64
N THR A 152 14.65 0.25 -5.96
CA THR A 152 15.10 -1.00 -6.58
C THR A 152 16.52 -1.36 -6.16
N ALA A 153 17.42 -0.38 -6.16
CA ALA A 153 18.81 -0.59 -5.73
C ALA A 153 18.88 -1.02 -4.25
N PHE A 154 18.11 -0.36 -3.38
CA PHE A 154 17.96 -0.75 -1.98
C PHE A 154 17.48 -2.20 -1.84
N CYS A 155 16.41 -2.58 -2.56
CA CYS A 155 15.85 -3.92 -2.47
C CYS A 155 16.87 -5.00 -2.87
N TRP A 156 17.59 -4.82 -3.98
CA TRP A 156 18.60 -5.79 -4.40
C TRP A 156 19.75 -5.91 -3.39
N ALA A 157 20.25 -4.79 -2.87
CA ALA A 157 21.30 -4.79 -1.87
C ALA A 157 20.86 -5.52 -0.58
N ARG A 158 19.63 -5.24 -0.10
CA ARG A 158 19.08 -5.86 1.11
C ARG A 158 18.78 -7.35 0.92
N ILE A 159 18.24 -7.76 -0.23
CA ILE A 159 17.98 -9.18 -0.54
C ILE A 159 19.30 -9.95 -0.60
N ALA A 160 20.33 -9.40 -1.24
CA ALA A 160 21.66 -10.03 -1.31
C ALA A 160 22.31 -10.23 0.06
N ALA A 161 21.96 -9.38 1.04
CA ALA A 161 22.43 -9.48 2.42
C ALA A 161 21.58 -10.42 3.31
N LEU A 162 20.45 -10.96 2.83
CA LEU A 162 19.64 -11.88 3.62
C LEU A 162 20.39 -13.21 3.81
N HIS A 163 20.39 -13.70 5.04
CA HIS A 163 20.90 -15.03 5.37
C HIS A 163 19.76 -15.96 5.78
N PRO A 164 19.73 -17.22 5.31
CA PRO A 164 18.61 -18.16 5.54
C PRO A 164 18.20 -18.39 7.01
N GLY A 165 19.04 -18.03 7.98
CA GLY A 165 18.78 -18.24 9.42
C GLY A 165 18.06 -17.09 10.15
N ALA A 166 17.79 -15.95 9.51
CA ALA A 166 17.26 -14.75 10.17
C ALA A 166 15.73 -14.60 10.13
N MET A 167 15.00 -15.56 9.54
CA MET A 167 13.58 -15.40 9.17
C MET A 167 12.57 -15.42 10.34
N HIS A 168 13.02 -15.60 11.59
CA HIS A 168 12.14 -15.65 12.77
C HIS A 168 12.34 -14.51 13.78
N ASN A 169 13.27 -13.58 13.53
CA ASN A 169 13.56 -12.47 14.46
C ASN A 169 13.49 -11.08 13.80
N LEU A 170 12.71 -10.93 12.71
CA LEU A 170 12.40 -9.65 12.09
C LEU A 170 10.95 -9.27 12.36
#